data_AF-A0A1I1PVA2-F1
#
_entry.id   AF-A0A1I1PVA2-F1
#
_cell.length_a   1.000
_cell.length_b   1.000
_cell.length_c   1.000
_cell.angle_alpha   90.00
_cell.angle_beta   90.00
_cell.angle_gamma   90.00
#
_symmetry.space_group_name_H-M   'P 1'
#
loop_
_entity.id
_entity.type
_entity.pdbx_description
1 polymer ?
#
loop_
_entity_poly.entity_id
_entity_poly.type
_entity_poly.pdbx_seq_one_letter_code
_entity_poly.pdbx_strand_id
1 'polypeptide(L)'
;MTALPRRFHLHRTVDVTGASGTGRVADGVMWPDGTVSIRWRGPRPSTVTWNNLADAEHVHGHGGHTTIVWDDPEPAPDIYLGSPGCPHCPDGHTPPEHGQPWVAHVGPERDSDGQPTHIHVQRSGLAHVADSDAQWAADRLNGTAP
;
A
#
# COMPACT_ATOMS: atom_id res chain seq x y z
N MET A 1 -9.09 12.56 -0.80
CA MET A 1 -8.77 12.76 0.63
C MET A 1 -7.35 12.23 0.85
N THR A 2 -6.52 12.91 1.64
CA THR A 2 -5.15 12.46 1.94
C THR A 2 -5.20 11.42 3.06
N ALA A 3 -4.60 10.25 2.86
CA ALA A 3 -4.45 9.24 3.91
C ALA A 3 -3.78 9.86 5.15
N LEU A 4 -3.97 9.26 6.32
CA LEU A 4 -3.30 9.71 7.55
C LEU A 4 -1.91 9.04 7.67
N PRO A 5 -0.93 9.71 8.29
CA PRO A 5 0.34 9.08 8.62
C PRO A 5 0.13 7.91 9.59
N ARG A 6 0.91 6.83 9.41
CA ARG A 6 0.83 5.60 10.21
C ARG A 6 2.06 5.43 11.07
N ARG A 7 1.88 5.11 12.35
CA ARG A 7 2.93 4.93 13.34
C ARG A 7 3.35 3.47 13.44
N PHE A 8 4.65 3.27 13.58
CA PHE A 8 5.25 1.98 13.86
C PHE A 8 6.41 2.15 14.82
N HIS A 9 6.98 1.04 15.25
CA HIS A 9 8.25 1.02 15.95
C HIS A 9 9.14 -0.10 15.43
N LEU A 10 10.46 0.09 15.59
CA LEU A 10 11.43 -0.95 15.30
C LEU A 10 11.62 -1.79 16.57
N HIS A 11 11.33 -3.09 16.48
CA HIS A 11 11.54 -4.05 17.55
C HIS A 11 12.77 -4.90 17.25
N ARG A 12 13.79 -4.81 18.11
CA ARG A 12 15.03 -5.58 17.96
C ARG A 12 15.06 -6.77 18.89
N THR A 13 15.16 -7.97 18.33
CA THR A 13 15.28 -9.22 19.08
C THR A 13 16.73 -9.51 19.46
N VAL A 14 17.69 -9.15 18.61
CA VAL A 14 19.13 -9.36 18.85
C VAL A 14 19.91 -8.09 18.55
N ASP A 15 20.65 -7.57 19.54
CA ASP A 15 21.57 -6.45 19.31
C ASP A 15 22.97 -6.96 18.96
N VAL A 16 23.16 -7.34 17.69
CA VAL A 16 24.45 -7.84 17.18
C VAL A 16 25.59 -6.82 17.29
N THR A 17 25.27 -5.54 17.44
CA THR A 17 26.24 -4.43 17.47
C THR A 17 26.59 -3.96 18.88
N GLY A 18 25.74 -4.25 19.88
CA GLY A 18 25.81 -3.69 21.23
C GLY A 18 25.49 -2.19 21.32
N ALA A 19 25.07 -1.55 20.23
CA ALA A 19 24.95 -0.09 20.14
C ALA A 19 23.59 0.46 20.62
N SER A 20 22.53 -0.35 20.62
CA SER A 20 21.18 0.18 20.90
C SER A 20 20.31 -0.68 21.82
N GLY A 21 20.79 -1.87 22.20
CA GLY A 21 20.05 -2.84 22.99
C GLY A 21 18.92 -3.53 22.21
N THR A 22 18.13 -4.32 22.94
CA THR A 22 16.97 -5.07 22.43
C THR A 22 15.65 -4.41 22.83
N GLY A 23 14.55 -4.83 22.20
CA GLY A 23 13.22 -4.28 22.41
C GLY A 23 12.89 -3.14 21.44
N ARG A 24 12.08 -2.15 21.87
CA ARG A 24 11.69 -1.01 21.04
C ARG A 24 12.86 -0.01 20.93
N VAL A 25 13.58 -0.06 19.83
CA VAL A 25 14.82 0.72 19.62
C VAL A 25 14.60 2.04 18.86
N ALA A 26 13.49 2.16 18.13
CA ALA A 26 13.12 3.38 17.43
C ALA A 26 11.60 3.50 17.28
N ASP A 27 11.13 4.74 17.15
CA ASP A 27 9.75 5.11 16.83
C ASP A 27 9.69 5.60 15.39
N GLY A 28 8.65 5.26 14.64
CA GLY A 28 8.54 5.54 13.22
C GLY A 28 7.17 6.08 12.82
N VAL A 29 7.15 6.90 11.77
CA VAL A 29 5.94 7.36 11.08
C VAL A 29 6.13 7.16 9.58
N MET A 30 5.21 6.46 8.92
CA MET A 30 5.09 6.40 7.47
C MET A 30 4.05 7.43 7.02
N TRP A 31 4.45 8.32 6.12
CA TRP A 31 3.61 9.36 5.56
C TRP A 31 2.77 8.83 4.39
N PRO A 32 1.67 9.52 4.05
CA PRO A 32 0.78 9.13 2.95
C PRO A 32 1.44 9.04 1.57
N ASP A 33 2.52 9.80 1.36
CA ASP A 33 3.31 9.78 0.14
C ASP A 33 4.32 8.63 0.07
N GLY A 34 4.34 7.76 1.08
CA GLY A 34 5.25 6.63 1.21
C GLY A 34 6.56 6.96 1.93
N THR A 35 6.87 8.23 2.15
CA THR A 35 8.09 8.61 2.90
C THR A 35 8.00 8.21 4.36
N VAL A 36 9.13 8.07 5.04
CA VAL A 36 9.18 7.54 6.41
C VAL A 36 10.10 8.39 7.28
N SER A 37 9.67 8.73 8.48
CA SER A 37 10.48 9.35 9.52
C SER A 37 10.73 8.36 10.66
N ILE A 38 11.98 8.15 11.06
CA ILE A 38 12.37 7.28 12.19
C ILE A 38 13.12 8.09 13.24
N ARG A 39 12.70 7.98 14.50
CA ARG A 39 13.33 8.55 15.68
C ARG A 39 13.97 7.44 16.51
N TRP A 40 15.31 7.43 16.55
CA TRP A 40 16.07 6.49 17.36
C TRP A 40 15.98 6.85 18.85
N ARG A 41 15.83 5.83 19.69
CA ARG A 41 15.77 5.96 21.16
C ARG A 41 17.17 5.78 21.76
N GLY A 42 17.30 6.08 23.06
CA GLY A 42 18.53 5.94 23.82
C GLY A 42 19.24 7.26 24.12
N PRO A 43 20.49 7.20 24.61
CA PRO A 43 21.20 8.39 25.15
C PRO A 43 21.57 9.44 24.10
N ARG A 44 21.63 9.05 22.82
CA ARG A 44 22.02 9.91 21.69
C ARG A 44 20.98 9.81 20.57
N PRO A 45 19.79 10.39 20.76
CA PRO A 45 18.68 10.15 19.86
C PRO A 45 18.84 10.96 18.55
N SER A 46 18.70 10.30 17.41
CA SER A 46 18.73 10.92 16.07
C SER A 46 17.42 10.69 15.32
N THR A 47 17.16 11.52 14.30
CA THR A 47 15.99 11.39 13.43
C THR A 47 16.48 11.24 12.00
N VAL A 48 15.93 10.29 11.26
CA VAL A 48 16.25 10.03 9.86
C VAL A 48 14.98 9.94 9.03
N THR A 49 15.05 10.41 7.79
CA THR A 49 13.96 10.31 6.81
C THR A 49 14.37 9.40 5.66
N TRP A 50 13.42 8.62 5.16
CA TRP A 50 13.57 7.70 4.03
C TRP A 50 12.49 7.95 2.98
N ASN A 51 12.79 7.63 1.73
CA ASN A 51 11.82 7.74 0.63
C ASN A 51 10.73 6.66 0.71
N ASN A 52 11.05 5.51 1.30
CA ASN A 52 10.12 4.40 1.50
C ASN A 52 10.56 3.54 2.70
N LEU A 53 9.65 2.69 3.18
CA LEU A 53 9.87 1.83 4.34
C LEU A 53 10.82 0.65 4.04
N ALA A 54 10.84 0.16 2.79
CA ALA A 54 11.66 -0.98 2.39
C ALA A 54 13.17 -0.66 2.46
N ASP A 55 13.57 0.55 2.09
CA ASP A 55 14.96 1.00 2.22
C ASP A 55 15.38 1.10 3.70
N ALA A 56 14.50 1.59 4.56
CA ALA A 56 14.75 1.65 6.00
C ALA A 56 14.89 0.24 6.61
N GLU A 57 14.05 -0.71 6.19
CA GLU A 57 14.13 -2.11 6.61
C GLU A 57 15.39 -2.80 6.08
N HIS A 58 15.76 -2.57 4.83
CA HIS A 58 16.97 -3.14 4.24
C HIS A 58 18.22 -2.78 5.04
N VAL A 59 18.33 -1.51 5.46
CA VAL A 59 19.48 -1.00 6.21
C VAL A 59 19.44 -1.39 7.69
N HIS A 60 18.27 -1.39 8.33
CA HIS A 60 18.14 -1.54 9.78
C HIS A 60 17.56 -2.88 10.25
N GLY A 61 17.09 -3.72 9.34
CA GLY A 61 16.50 -5.03 9.63
C GLY A 61 17.52 -6.05 10.14
N HIS A 62 18.81 -5.85 9.83
CA HIS A 62 19.93 -6.71 10.28
C HIS A 62 19.64 -8.21 10.12
N GLY A 63 19.20 -8.64 8.94
CA GLY A 63 18.90 -10.06 8.67
C GLY A 63 17.70 -10.61 9.44
N GLY A 64 16.76 -9.75 9.84
CA GLY A 64 15.56 -10.12 10.61
C GLY A 64 15.70 -9.96 12.12
N HIS A 65 16.85 -9.47 12.61
CA HIS A 65 17.05 -9.17 14.02
C HIS A 65 16.35 -7.89 14.49
N THR A 66 15.94 -7.02 13.56
CA THR A 66 15.04 -5.90 13.80
C THR A 66 13.82 -6.03 12.89
N THR A 67 12.63 -5.96 13.46
CA THR A 67 11.36 -6.02 12.72
C THR A 67 10.56 -4.73 12.87
N ILE A 68 9.73 -4.43 11.89
CA ILE A 68 8.76 -3.33 11.96
C ILE A 68 7.50 -3.85 12.66
N VAL A 69 7.07 -3.14 13.70
CA VAL A 69 5.83 -3.42 14.42
C VAL A 69 4.93 -2.20 14.31
N TRP A 70 3.76 -2.36 13.68
CA TRP A 70 2.79 -1.28 13.56
C TRP A 70 2.13 -1.01 14.93
N ASP A 71 2.17 0.25 15.36
CA ASP A 71 1.56 0.71 16.62
C ASP A 71 0.09 1.07 16.43
N ASP A 72 -0.21 1.62 15.25
CA ASP A 72 -1.60 1.83 14.86
C ASP A 72 -2.20 0.48 14.46
N PRO A 73 -3.50 0.26 14.73
CA PRO A 73 -4.18 -0.88 14.14
C PRO A 73 -3.87 -0.91 12.65
N GLU A 74 -3.69 -2.11 12.11
CA GLU A 74 -3.66 -2.29 10.66
C GLU A 74 -4.80 -1.43 10.10
N PRO A 75 -4.52 -0.50 9.18
CA PRO A 75 -5.51 0.47 8.74
C PRO A 75 -6.73 -0.35 8.42
N ALA A 76 -7.76 -0.21 9.26
CA ALA A 76 -9.00 -0.92 9.02
C ALA A 76 -9.35 -0.56 7.58
N PRO A 77 -9.57 -1.54 6.70
CA PRO A 77 -9.73 -1.33 5.26
C PRO A 77 -10.60 -0.10 5.09
N ASP A 78 -9.96 0.99 4.69
CA ASP A 78 -10.39 2.39 4.80
C ASP A 78 -11.76 2.63 5.48
N ILE A 79 -11.85 2.65 6.83
CA ILE A 79 -13.14 2.92 7.52
C ILE A 79 -13.48 4.42 7.69
N TYR A 80 -12.71 5.34 7.09
CA TYR A 80 -13.09 6.76 6.94
C TYR A 80 -13.60 7.11 5.54
N LEU A 81 -14.01 6.08 4.83
CA LEU A 81 -14.87 6.15 3.68
C LEU A 81 -16.26 5.76 4.19
N GLY A 82 -16.93 6.62 4.96
CA GLY A 82 -18.09 6.17 5.74
C GLY A 82 -18.79 7.18 6.66
N SER A 83 -18.71 8.48 6.36
CA SER A 83 -19.92 9.33 6.48
C SER A 83 -21.08 8.60 5.78
N PRO A 84 -22.38 8.88 6.04
CA PRO A 84 -23.45 8.32 5.22
C PRO A 84 -23.07 8.41 3.72
N GLY A 85 -22.93 7.24 3.05
CA GLY A 85 -22.14 7.07 1.83
C GLY A 85 -20.73 6.47 2.05
N CYS A 86 -20.63 5.16 2.29
CA CYS A 86 -19.34 4.44 2.18
C CYS A 86 -19.09 4.13 0.69
N PRO A 87 -17.99 4.63 0.09
CA PRO A 87 -17.82 4.62 -1.35
C PRO A 87 -17.75 3.29 -2.04
N HIS A 88 -17.42 2.18 -1.36
CA HIS A 88 -17.09 0.93 -2.03
C HIS A 88 -18.26 0.13 -2.65
N CYS A 89 -19.29 0.85 -3.12
CA CYS A 89 -20.55 0.42 -3.75
C CYS A 89 -21.63 0.02 -2.75
N PRO A 90 -22.90 0.44 -2.88
CA PRO A 90 -23.56 1.33 -3.85
C PRO A 90 -23.92 2.74 -3.31
N ASP A 91 -23.26 3.22 -2.24
CA ASP A 91 -23.59 4.49 -1.58
C ASP A 91 -22.58 5.63 -1.88
N GLY A 92 -21.53 5.43 -2.71
CA GLY A 92 -20.68 6.59 -3.12
C GLY A 92 -19.33 6.40 -3.82
N HIS A 93 -19.20 5.73 -4.97
CA HIS A 93 -17.94 5.75 -5.74
C HIS A 93 -17.72 6.96 -6.63
N THR A 94 -16.45 7.20 -6.99
CA THR A 94 -16.11 8.06 -8.15
C THR A 94 -16.44 7.27 -9.44
N PRO A 95 -17.22 7.83 -10.38
CA PRO A 95 -17.64 7.13 -11.60
C PRO A 95 -16.46 6.56 -12.42
N PRO A 96 -16.66 5.52 -13.25
CA PRO A 96 -15.59 4.89 -14.01
C PRO A 96 -14.82 5.83 -14.96
N GLU A 97 -15.50 6.89 -15.43
CA GLU A 97 -14.95 8.01 -16.20
C GLU A 97 -14.13 9.04 -15.40
N HIS A 98 -14.07 8.95 -14.07
CA HIS A 98 -13.39 9.90 -13.19
C HIS A 98 -12.45 9.18 -12.21
N GLY A 99 -11.42 9.89 -11.71
CA GLY A 99 -10.46 9.35 -10.73
C GLY A 99 -9.20 8.73 -11.35
N GLN A 100 -8.72 7.62 -10.80
CA GLN A 100 -7.46 6.98 -11.19
C GLN A 100 -7.53 6.36 -12.61
N PRO A 101 -6.44 6.42 -13.41
CA PRO A 101 -6.42 5.84 -14.74
C PRO A 101 -6.59 4.31 -14.71
N TRP A 102 -7.17 3.78 -15.79
CA TRP A 102 -7.24 2.36 -16.07
C TRP A 102 -5.94 1.89 -16.72
N VAL A 103 -5.46 0.72 -16.31
CA VAL A 103 -4.31 0.04 -16.89
C VAL A 103 -4.75 -1.33 -17.36
N ALA A 104 -4.39 -1.67 -18.60
CA ALA A 104 -4.61 -2.99 -19.18
C ALA A 104 -3.25 -3.66 -19.43
N HIS A 105 -3.16 -4.96 -19.13
CA HIS A 105 -2.01 -5.76 -19.46
C HIS A 105 -2.45 -7.14 -19.97
N VAL A 106 -1.66 -7.68 -20.90
CA VAL A 106 -1.92 -9.01 -21.46
C VAL A 106 -1.59 -10.06 -20.41
N GLY A 107 -2.54 -10.94 -20.10
CA GLY A 107 -2.35 -12.05 -19.16
C GLY A 107 -1.30 -13.04 -19.66
N PRO A 108 -0.72 -13.88 -18.80
CA PRO A 108 0.28 -14.87 -19.20
C PRO A 108 -0.30 -16.05 -19.99
N GLU A 109 -1.61 -16.27 -19.97
CA GLU A 109 -2.28 -17.41 -20.62
C GLU A 109 -2.21 -17.32 -22.16
N ARG A 110 -1.97 -18.47 -22.81
CA ARG A 110 -1.87 -18.60 -24.26
C ARG A 110 -2.74 -19.74 -24.79
N ASP A 111 -3.26 -19.59 -26.00
CA ASP A 111 -3.92 -20.68 -26.73
C ASP A 111 -2.90 -21.63 -27.41
N SER A 112 -3.40 -22.60 -28.17
CA SER A 112 -2.58 -23.60 -28.87
C SER A 112 -1.61 -23.00 -29.90
N ASP A 113 -1.92 -21.82 -30.41
CA ASP A 113 -1.12 -21.12 -31.43
C ASP A 113 -0.22 -20.03 -30.79
N GLY A 114 -0.16 -20.01 -29.46
CA GLY A 114 0.71 -19.11 -28.70
C GLY A 114 0.18 -17.68 -28.61
N GLN A 115 -1.10 -17.43 -28.93
CA GLN A 115 -1.72 -16.12 -28.82
C GLN A 115 -2.27 -15.89 -27.41
N PRO A 116 -2.24 -14.65 -26.90
CA PRO A 116 -2.83 -14.33 -25.60
C PRO A 116 -4.34 -14.49 -25.61
N THR A 117 -4.87 -15.10 -24.55
CA THR A 117 -6.31 -15.36 -24.41
C THR A 117 -7.00 -14.41 -23.43
N HIS A 118 -6.24 -13.69 -22.61
CA HIS A 118 -6.77 -12.83 -21.55
C HIS A 118 -6.08 -11.47 -21.52
N ILE A 119 -6.85 -10.44 -21.16
CA ILE A 119 -6.36 -9.11 -20.80
C ILE A 119 -6.88 -8.81 -19.39
N HIS A 120 -5.98 -8.42 -18.49
CA HIS A 120 -6.34 -7.97 -17.16
C HIS A 120 -6.47 -6.45 -17.16
N VAL A 121 -7.59 -5.96 -16.65
CA VAL A 121 -7.91 -4.53 -16.55
C VAL A 121 -8.04 -4.17 -15.08
N GLN A 122 -7.33 -3.14 -14.65
CA GLN A 122 -7.30 -2.70 -13.25
C GLN A 122 -7.16 -1.18 -13.15
N ARG A 123 -7.50 -0.61 -11.99
CA ARG A 123 -7.14 0.79 -11.67
C ARG A 123 -5.66 0.87 -11.30
N SER A 124 -4.99 1.96 -11.68
CA SER A 124 -3.61 2.22 -11.28
C SER A 124 -3.48 2.25 -9.75
N GLY A 125 -2.39 1.71 -9.19
CA GLY A 125 -2.20 1.71 -7.73
C GLY A 125 -3.03 0.66 -6.99
N LEU A 126 -3.55 -0.35 -7.70
CA LEU A 126 -4.30 -1.48 -7.14
C LEU A 126 -5.59 -1.08 -6.41
N ALA A 127 -6.22 0.03 -6.82
CA ALA A 127 -7.54 0.38 -6.30
C ALA A 127 -8.58 -0.67 -6.70
N HIS A 128 -9.52 -0.91 -5.80
CA HIS A 128 -10.54 -1.92 -5.99
C HIS A 128 -11.46 -1.58 -7.17
N VAL A 129 -11.78 -2.61 -7.95
CA VAL A 129 -12.69 -2.55 -9.10
C VAL A 129 -13.98 -3.24 -8.71
N ALA A 130 -15.09 -2.50 -8.73
CA ALA A 130 -16.40 -3.05 -8.46
C ALA A 130 -16.99 -3.77 -9.67
N ASP A 131 -18.02 -4.60 -9.45
CA ASP A 131 -18.72 -5.32 -10.52
C ASP A 131 -19.30 -4.36 -11.59
N SER A 132 -19.83 -3.20 -11.18
CA SER A 132 -20.35 -2.19 -12.12
C SER A 132 -19.26 -1.56 -12.98
N ASP A 133 -18.06 -1.35 -12.42
CA ASP A 133 -16.92 -0.81 -13.15
C ASP A 133 -16.33 -1.86 -14.10
N ALA A 134 -16.28 -3.12 -13.67
CA ALA A 134 -15.87 -4.24 -14.50
C ALA A 134 -16.80 -4.39 -15.71
N GLN A 135 -18.12 -4.28 -15.51
CA GLN A 135 -19.10 -4.32 -16.59
C GLN A 135 -18.93 -3.12 -17.55
N TRP A 136 -18.75 -1.91 -17.03
CA TRP A 136 -18.50 -0.72 -17.84
C TRP A 136 -17.24 -0.85 -18.72
N ALA A 137 -16.17 -1.44 -18.18
CA ALA A 137 -14.92 -1.67 -18.92
C ALA A 137 -15.12 -2.73 -20.02
N ALA A 138 -15.83 -3.82 -19.69
CA ALA A 138 -16.16 -4.86 -20.65
C ALA A 138 -17.00 -4.31 -21.82
N ASP A 139 -18.00 -3.47 -21.54
CA ASP A 139 -18.86 -2.90 -22.59
C ASP A 139 -18.08 -2.02 -23.58
N ARG A 140 -17.07 -1.28 -23.10
CA ARG A 140 -16.21 -0.47 -23.97
C ARG A 140 -15.25 -1.31 -24.81
N LEU A 141 -14.61 -2.30 -24.20
CA LEU A 141 -13.67 -3.16 -24.91
C LEU A 141 -14.36 -4.02 -25.97
N ASN A 142 -15.59 -4.44 -25.70
CA ASN A 142 -16.38 -5.25 -26.63
C ASN A 142 -17.18 -4.41 -27.65
N GLY A 143 -17.10 -3.08 -27.58
CA GLY A 143 -17.84 -2.19 -28.48
C GLY A 143 -19.36 -2.21 -28.29
N THR A 144 -19.84 -2.62 -27.11
CA THR A 144 -21.27 -2.70 -26.74
C THR A 144 -21.77 -1.50 -25.96
N ALA A 145 -20.90 -0.55 -25.59
CA ALA A 145 -21.32 0.75 -25.06
C ALA A 145 -21.91 1.66 -26.16
N PRO A 146 -22.97 2.45 -25.89
CA PRO A 146 -23.49 3.44 -26.83
C PRO A 146 -22.50 4.60 -27.09
#